data_AF-A0A0S8CSU1-F1
#
_entry.id   AF-A0A0S8CSU1-F1
#
_cell.length_a   1.000
_cell.length_b   1.000
_cell.length_c   1.000
_cell.angle_alpha   90.00
_cell.angle_beta   90.00
_cell.angle_gamma   90.00
#
_symmetry.space_group_name_H-M   'P 1'
#
loop_
_entity.id
_entity.type
_entity.pdbx_description
1 polymer ?
#
loop_
_entity_poly.entity_id
_entity_poly.type
_entity_poly.pdbx_seq_one_letter_code
_entity_poly.pdbx_strand_id
1 'polypeptide(L)'
;MLRTGKVIDVDGWAFVLESEPSYSEPFMVHTYWPLGVRSRDITYNWGRDLPIDVEYWRDGIYQEVNRDCFRPLKFRLENGGKTTPAKTEKTPIPTPSKRFECRWNYGHWEKLLKRGWVRA
;
A
#
# COMPACT_ATOMS: atom_id res chain seq x y z
N MET A 1 -5.60 -1.54 12.76
CA MET A 1 -5.75 -1.51 11.28
C MET A 1 -4.72 -2.46 10.73
N LEU A 2 -5.11 -3.48 9.96
CA LEU A 2 -4.14 -4.35 9.29
C LEU A 2 -3.49 -3.51 8.17
N ARG A 3 -2.16 -3.49 8.13
CA ARG A 3 -1.44 -2.87 7.01
C ARG A 3 -1.66 -3.73 5.78
N THR A 4 -2.17 -3.15 4.71
CA THR A 4 -2.41 -3.84 3.44
C THR A 4 -1.53 -3.25 2.36
N GLY A 5 -1.09 -4.08 1.42
CA GLY A 5 -0.28 -3.65 0.30
C GLY A 5 -0.45 -4.57 -0.91
N LYS A 6 0.42 -4.38 -1.90
CA LYS A 6 0.49 -5.24 -3.08
C LYS A 6 1.93 -5.67 -3.30
N VAL A 7 2.18 -6.94 -3.60
CA VAL A 7 3.46 -7.34 -4.20
C VAL A 7 3.45 -6.90 -5.66
N ILE A 8 4.44 -6.12 -6.07
CA ILE A 8 4.56 -5.55 -7.41
C ILE A 8 5.96 -5.79 -7.99
N ASP A 9 6.06 -5.71 -9.32
CA ASP A 9 7.36 -5.62 -10.01
C ASP A 9 7.82 -4.16 -10.09
N VAL A 10 9.08 -3.92 -9.75
CA VAL A 10 9.79 -2.67 -10.03
C VAL A 10 11.16 -3.04 -10.57
N ASP A 11 11.40 -2.76 -11.85
CA ASP A 11 12.66 -3.03 -12.56
C ASP A 11 13.13 -4.50 -12.42
N GLY A 12 12.20 -5.45 -12.49
CA GLY A 12 12.49 -6.89 -12.39
C GLY A 12 12.70 -7.42 -10.96
N TRP A 13 12.46 -6.61 -9.93
CA TRP A 13 12.52 -6.99 -8.52
C TRP A 13 11.15 -6.89 -7.87
N ALA A 14 10.87 -7.80 -6.93
CA ALA A 14 9.62 -7.80 -6.20
C ALA A 14 9.68 -6.87 -4.97
N PHE A 15 8.65 -6.02 -4.84
CA PHE A 15 8.46 -5.13 -3.70
C PHE A 15 7.07 -5.30 -3.12
N VAL A 16 6.92 -5.09 -1.81
CA VAL A 16 5.61 -4.77 -1.23
C VAL A 16 5.42 -3.26 -1.33
N LEU A 17 4.40 -2.85 -2.08
CA LEU A 17 3.91 -1.48 -2.13
C LEU A 17 2.81 -1.31 -1.09
N GLU A 18 3.09 -0.52 -0.06
CA GLU A 18 2.08 0.03 0.83
C GLU A 18 1.64 1.41 0.34
N SER A 19 0.35 1.72 0.47
CA SER A 19 -0.19 3.03 0.08
C SER A 19 -1.12 3.54 1.16
N GLU A 20 -0.78 4.67 1.76
CA GLU A 20 -1.58 5.30 2.80
C GLU A 20 -1.69 6.81 2.60
N PRO A 21 -2.87 7.41 2.84
CA PRO A 21 -2.99 8.85 2.79
C PRO A 21 -2.22 9.48 3.94
N SER A 22 -1.49 10.56 3.66
CA SER A 22 -0.87 11.38 4.70
C SER A 22 -1.94 11.99 5.60
N TYR A 23 -1.70 11.95 6.90
CA TYR A 23 -2.68 12.43 7.88
C TYR A 23 -2.84 13.96 7.84
N SER A 24 -1.76 14.68 7.57
CA SER A 24 -1.67 16.15 7.66
C SER A 24 -1.80 16.86 6.32
N GLU A 25 -1.52 16.17 5.21
CA GLU A 25 -1.44 16.79 3.89
C GLU A 25 -2.12 15.91 2.83
N PRO A 26 -2.69 16.48 1.75
CA PRO A 26 -3.43 15.74 0.73
C PRO A 26 -2.49 15.01 -0.24
N PHE A 27 -1.70 14.07 0.27
CA PHE A 27 -0.83 13.19 -0.51
C PHE A 27 -1.10 11.74 -0.18
N MET A 28 -1.06 10.88 -1.18
CA MET A 28 -0.91 9.44 -1.01
C MET A 28 0.58 9.14 -0.88
N VAL A 29 0.98 8.51 0.22
CA VAL A 29 2.34 8.04 0.44
C VAL A 29 2.43 6.61 -0.04
N HIS A 30 3.32 6.37 -1.00
CA HIS A 30 3.62 5.07 -1.57
C HIS A 30 4.98 4.60 -1.06
N THR A 31 5.01 3.53 -0.28
CA THR A 31 6.23 3.01 0.35
C THR A 31 6.58 1.66 -0.25
N TYR A 32 7.81 1.54 -0.77
CA TYR A 32 8.29 0.35 -1.48
C TYR A 32 9.24 -0.43 -0.59
N TRP A 33 8.80 -1.60 -0.12
CA TRP A 33 9.56 -2.48 0.75
C TRP A 33 10.18 -3.64 -0.05
N PRO A 34 11.51 -3.79 -0.06
CA PRO A 34 12.16 -4.84 -0.85
C PRO A 34 11.92 -6.23 -0.26
N LEU A 35 11.64 -7.21 -1.13
CA LEU A 35 11.54 -8.63 -0.77
C LEU A 35 12.85 -9.41 -1.00
N GLY A 36 13.82 -8.82 -1.69
CA GLY A 36 15.09 -9.48 -2.02
C GLY A 36 14.98 -10.62 -3.05
N VAL A 37 13.85 -10.74 -3.75
CA VAL A 37 13.61 -11.77 -4.78
C VAL A 37 13.22 -11.12 -6.11
N ARG A 38 13.55 -11.78 -7.22
CA ARG A 38 13.13 -11.34 -8.56
C ARG A 38 11.64 -11.63 -8.75
N SER A 39 10.94 -10.72 -9.41
CA SER A 39 9.52 -10.88 -9.73
C SER A 39 9.22 -12.14 -10.55
N ARG A 40 10.07 -12.42 -11.56
CA ARG A 40 9.95 -13.63 -12.38
C ARG A 40 10.01 -14.93 -11.57
N ASP A 41 10.77 -14.92 -10.47
CA ASP A 41 10.92 -16.09 -9.61
C ASP A 41 9.64 -16.32 -8.80
N ILE A 42 8.84 -15.27 -8.55
CA ILE A 42 7.51 -15.36 -7.92
C ILE A 42 6.58 -16.19 -8.81
N THR A 43 6.50 -15.82 -10.09
CA THR A 43 5.65 -16.52 -11.05
C THR A 43 6.17 -17.93 -11.33
N TYR A 44 7.47 -18.09 -11.54
CA TYR A 44 8.07 -19.38 -11.88
C TYR A 44 7.97 -20.41 -10.74
N ASN A 45 8.29 -20.03 -9.49
CA ASN A 45 8.33 -20.99 -8.39
C ASN A 45 6.98 -21.17 -7.67
N TRP A 46 6.11 -20.16 -7.69
CA TRP A 46 4.85 -20.18 -6.91
C TRP A 46 3.59 -20.00 -7.76
N GLY A 47 3.72 -19.84 -9.09
CA GLY A 47 2.57 -19.79 -10.00
C GLY A 47 1.63 -18.62 -9.68
N ARG A 48 2.18 -17.46 -9.32
CA ARG A 48 1.41 -16.23 -9.12
C ARG A 48 1.88 -15.14 -10.04
N ASP A 49 0.92 -14.50 -10.66
CA ASP A 49 1.15 -13.27 -11.40
C ASP A 49 1.12 -12.07 -10.45
N LEU A 50 1.98 -11.09 -10.71
CA LEU A 50 1.96 -9.81 -10.02
C LEU A 50 0.98 -8.86 -10.74
N PRO A 51 0.26 -7.99 -10.01
CA PRO A 51 0.37 -7.73 -8.59
C PRO A 51 -0.42 -8.72 -7.72
N ILE A 52 0.07 -8.98 -6.50
CA ILE A 52 -0.60 -9.84 -5.51
C ILE A 52 -1.05 -8.99 -4.31
N ASP A 53 -2.33 -9.03 -3.97
CA ASP A 53 -2.83 -8.37 -2.75
C ASP A 53 -2.29 -9.06 -1.49
N VAL A 54 -1.76 -8.29 -0.56
CA VAL A 54 -1.16 -8.80 0.68
C VAL A 54 -1.57 -7.99 1.91
N GLU A 55 -1.56 -8.65 3.06
CA GLU A 55 -1.74 -8.05 4.38
C GLU A 55 -0.53 -8.33 5.27
N TYR A 56 -0.14 -7.36 6.09
CA TYR A 56 0.90 -7.54 7.09
C TYR A 56 0.42 -8.54 8.14
N TRP A 57 1.25 -9.55 8.40
CA TRP A 57 0.98 -10.58 9.39
C TRP A 57 1.78 -10.36 10.67
N ARG A 58 3.11 -10.51 10.62
CA ARG A 58 4.05 -10.28 11.75
C ARG A 58 5.50 -10.30 11.28
N ASP A 59 6.42 -9.73 12.05
CA ASP A 59 7.88 -9.87 11.88
C ASP A 59 8.38 -9.57 10.45
N GLY A 60 7.81 -8.53 9.82
CA GLY A 60 8.13 -8.16 8.45
C GLY A 60 7.65 -9.17 7.40
N ILE A 61 6.62 -9.96 7.72
CA ILE A 61 5.99 -10.91 6.80
C ILE A 61 4.63 -10.36 6.37
N TYR A 62 4.42 -10.34 5.07
CA TYR A 62 3.14 -10.11 4.42
C TYR A 62 2.58 -11.44 3.93
N GLN A 63 1.26 -11.58 3.97
CA GLN A 63 0.54 -12.77 3.54
C GLN A 63 -0.44 -12.40 2.43
N GLU A 64 -0.51 -13.23 1.40
CA GLU A 64 -1.49 -13.10 0.31
C GLU A 64 -2.93 -13.04 0.86
N VAL A 65 -3.70 -12.04 0.40
CA VAL A 65 -5.13 -11.89 0.69
C VAL A 65 -5.91 -12.75 -0.30
N ASN A 66 -5.71 -14.06 -0.23
CA ASN A 66 -6.55 -15.02 -0.95
C ASN A 66 -7.15 -15.99 0.08
N ARG A 67 -8.43 -15.76 0.40
CA ARG A 67 -9.16 -16.52 1.43
C ARG A 67 -9.55 -17.93 0.97
N ASP A 68 -9.52 -18.20 -0.33
CA ASP A 68 -9.87 -19.50 -0.91
C ASP A 68 -8.65 -20.43 -1.02
N CYS A 69 -7.43 -19.89 -0.84
CA CYS A 69 -6.22 -20.67 -0.81
C CYS A 69 -5.99 -21.28 0.58
N PHE A 70 -6.02 -22.62 0.67
CA PHE A 70 -5.69 -23.36 1.89
C PHE A 70 -4.26 -23.08 2.41
N ARG A 71 -3.38 -22.55 1.56
CA ARG A 71 -2.01 -22.13 1.90
C ARG A 71 -1.68 -20.80 1.22
N PRO A 72 -1.97 -19.65 1.86
CA PRO A 72 -1.62 -18.35 1.29
C PRO A 72 -0.11 -18.19 1.24
N LEU A 73 0.38 -17.54 0.18
CA LEU A 73 1.80 -17.23 0.09
C LEU A 73 2.21 -16.20 1.13
N LYS A 74 3.46 -16.32 1.59
CA LYS A 74 4.05 -15.44 2.58
C LYS A 74 5.31 -14.82 1.99
N PHE A 75 5.36 -13.50 2.05
CA PHE A 75 6.45 -12.68 1.53
C PHE A 75 7.15 -12.04 2.72
N ARG A 76 8.41 -12.39 2.94
CA ARG A 76 9.22 -11.80 4.01
C ARG A 76 10.01 -10.62 3.44
N LEU A 77 9.91 -9.46 4.08
CA LEU A 77 10.77 -8.32 3.78
C LEU A 77 12.23 -8.68 4.03
N GLU A 78 13.12 -8.08 3.23
CA GLU A 78 14.55 -8.20 3.45
C GLU A 78 14.91 -7.80 4.89
N ASN A 79 15.70 -8.63 5.60
CA ASN A 79 16.06 -8.44 7.01
C ASN A 79 14.88 -8.39 8.01
N GLY A 80 13.72 -8.98 7.68
CA GLY A 80 12.61 -9.14 8.63
C GLY A 80 11.90 -7.84 9.01
N GLY A 81 11.89 -6.86 8.11
CA GLY A 81 11.24 -5.56 8.34
C GLY A 81 12.02 -4.58 9.23
N LYS A 82 13.26 -4.91 9.58
CA LYS A 82 14.24 -3.93 10.12
C LYS A 82 14.79 -3.00 9.04
N THR A 83 14.43 -3.23 7.78
CA THR A 83 14.83 -2.47 6.61
C THR A 83 14.17 -1.09 6.63
N THR A 84 14.89 -0.09 6.13
CA THR A 84 14.30 1.16 5.63
C THR A 84 13.64 0.88 4.28
N PRO A 85 12.57 1.60 3.90
CA PRO A 85 11.98 1.42 2.59
C PRO A 85 12.99 1.80 1.50
N ALA A 86 13.01 1.06 0.39
CA ALA A 86 13.92 1.33 -0.71
C ALA A 86 13.57 2.64 -1.41
N LYS A 87 12.29 2.99 -1.42
CA LYS A 87 11.75 4.19 -2.04
C LYS A 87 10.47 4.62 -1.33
N THR A 88 10.25 5.93 -1.26
CA THR A 88 8.96 6.51 -0.87
C THR A 88 8.59 7.58 -1.87
N GLU A 89 7.38 7.50 -2.41
CA GLU A 89 6.83 8.50 -3.33
C GLU A 89 5.60 9.16 -2.72
N LYS A 90 5.34 10.41 -3.10
CA LYS A 90 4.14 11.15 -2.71
C LYS A 90 3.39 11.57 -3.95
N THR A 91 2.15 11.10 -4.07
CA THR A 91 1.24 11.49 -5.15
C THR A 91 0.18 12.43 -4.60
N PRO A 92 -0.02 13.63 -5.16
CA PRO A 92 -1.10 14.52 -4.71
C PRO A 92 -2.47 13.85 -4.82
N ILE A 93 -3.29 13.97 -3.78
CA ILE A 93 -4.69 13.54 -3.79
C ILE A 93 -5.52 14.75 -4.22
N PRO A 94 -6.11 14.75 -5.42
CA PRO A 94 -6.80 15.91 -5.95
C PRO A 94 -8.00 16.29 -5.08
N THR A 95 -8.25 17.59 -4.94
CA THR A 95 -9.45 18.08 -4.25
C THR A 95 -10.71 17.60 -4.99
N PRO A 96 -11.67 16.99 -4.30
CA PRO A 96 -12.83 16.33 -4.94
C PRO A 96 -13.83 17.32 -5.54
N SER A 97 -13.82 18.58 -5.08
CA SER A 97 -14.68 19.62 -5.64
C SER A 97 -14.02 20.97 -5.57
N LYS A 98 -14.29 21.81 -6.58
CA LYS A 98 -14.00 23.25 -6.55
C LYS A 98 -15.23 24.08 -6.18
N ARG A 99 -16.41 23.45 -6.03
CA ARG A 99 -17.69 24.13 -5.79
C ARG A 99 -17.98 24.38 -4.30
N PHE A 100 -17.35 23.60 -3.43
CA PHE A 100 -17.51 23.69 -1.98
C PHE A 100 -16.16 24.00 -1.36
N GLU A 101 -16.18 24.65 -0.20
CA GLU A 101 -14.99 24.75 0.63
C GLU A 101 -14.57 23.34 1.06
N CYS A 102 -13.35 22.96 0.73
CA CYS A 102 -12.77 21.67 1.03
C CYS A 102 -11.56 21.83 1.94
N ARG A 103 -11.40 20.91 2.88
CA ARG A 103 -10.20 20.82 3.73
C ARG A 103 -9.71 19.38 3.80
N TRP A 104 -8.41 19.22 3.97
CA TRP A 104 -7.84 17.93 4.32
C TRP A 104 -7.95 17.74 5.83
N ASN A 105 -8.50 16.61 6.25
CA ASN A 105 -8.63 16.26 7.66
C ASN A 105 -8.34 14.77 7.84
N TYR A 106 -7.39 14.44 8.71
CA TYR A 106 -7.15 13.06 9.15
C TYR A 106 -7.10 12.02 8.01
N GLY A 107 -6.31 12.32 6.96
CA GLY A 107 -6.10 11.41 5.84
C GLY A 107 -7.22 11.38 4.79
N HIS A 108 -8.15 12.33 4.79
CA HIS A 108 -9.18 12.42 3.76
C HIS A 108 -9.64 13.85 3.50
N TRP A 109 -10.29 14.06 2.37
CA TRP A 109 -10.96 15.32 2.07
C TRP A 109 -12.31 15.40 2.80
N GLU A 110 -12.58 16.56 3.40
CA GLU A 110 -13.90 16.97 3.88
C GLU A 110 -14.39 18.15 3.06
N LYS A 111 -15.72 18.26 2.91
CA LYS A 111 -16.39 19.43 2.31
C LYS A 111 -17.34 20.06 3.32
N LEU A 112 -17.45 21.38 3.30
CA LEU A 112 -18.36 22.12 4.17
C LEU A 112 -19.77 22.14 3.59
N LEU A 113 -20.73 21.56 4.32
CA LEU A 113 -22.17 21.66 4.06
C LEU A 113 -22.84 22.53 5.13
N LYS A 114 -24.14 22.86 4.95
CA LYS A 114 -24.91 23.65 5.93
C LYS A 114 -24.89 23.08 7.36
N ARG A 115 -24.69 21.76 7.50
CA ARG A 115 -24.68 21.05 8.78
C ARG A 115 -23.27 20.80 9.34
N GLY A 116 -22.24 21.33 8.68
CA GLY A 116 -20.84 21.16 9.06
C GLY A 116 -20.03 20.37 8.03
N TRP A 117 -18.84 19.95 8.45
CA TRP A 117 -17.89 19.21 7.61
C TRP A 117 -18.31 17.76 7.48
N VAL A 118 -18.31 17.26 6.25
CA VAL A 118 -18.56 15.85 5.96
C VAL A 118 -17.46 15.31 5.05
N ARG A 119 -17.14 14.02 5.19
CA ARG A 119 -16.23 13.33 4.27
C ARG A 119 -16.74 13.50 2.83
N ALA A 120 -15.86 13.99 1.97
CA ALA A 120 -16.21 14.46 0.64
C ALA A 120 -16.52 13.33 -0.32
#